data_AF-A0A6G3ZPX3-F1
#
_entry.id   AF-A0A6G3ZPX3-F1
#
_cell.length_a   1.000
_cell.length_b   1.000
_cell.length_c   1.000
_cell.angle_alpha   90.00
_cell.angle_beta   90.00
_cell.angle_gamma   90.00
#
_symmetry.space_group_name_H-M   'P 1'
#
loop_
_entity.id
_entity.type
_entity.pdbx_description
1 polymer ?
#
loop_
_entity_poly.entity_id
_entity_poly.type
_entity_poly.pdbx_seq_one_letter_code
_entity_poly.pdbx_strand_id
1 'polypeptide(L)'
;MSSERANSERTRRRRSHHWYWVAAIPATFLLWLATLGWLALASSWEAFGFGGNTVELSLVVLGVPFVFLTAYFPLAVYRDADYVNRTSGKWAPEPMRMALAAGLGLVVMILVGVPSLFFGLPPTYGVVAGFVVSVPFAAYYLSKRREHVGIPDVPW
;
A
#
# COMPACT_ATOMS: atom_id res chain seq x y z
N MET A 1 7.28 -43.29 -3.98
CA MET A 1 5.90 -42.82 -4.26
C MET A 1 5.25 -41.99 -3.15
N SER A 2 5.74 -41.99 -1.90
CA SER A 2 5.18 -41.14 -0.81
C SER A 2 5.68 -39.68 -0.83
N SER A 3 6.92 -39.45 -1.28
CA SER A 3 7.56 -38.13 -1.28
C SER A 3 6.97 -37.13 -2.29
N GLU A 4 6.51 -37.58 -3.46
CA GLU A 4 5.92 -36.70 -4.48
C GLU A 4 4.55 -36.16 -4.07
N ARG A 5 3.74 -36.93 -3.33
CA ARG A 5 2.45 -36.46 -2.80
C ARG A 5 2.63 -35.47 -1.65
N ALA A 6 3.60 -35.70 -0.76
CA ALA A 6 3.92 -34.75 0.29
C ALA A 6 4.48 -33.41 -0.27
N ASN A 7 5.20 -33.48 -1.39
CA ASN A 7 5.73 -32.29 -2.05
C ASN A 7 4.64 -31.53 -2.82
N SER A 8 3.69 -32.24 -3.45
CA SER A 8 2.53 -31.62 -4.09
C SER A 8 1.56 -30.98 -3.08
N GLU A 9 1.42 -31.54 -1.89
CA GLU A 9 0.66 -30.91 -0.80
C GLU A 9 1.37 -29.68 -0.19
N ARG A 10 2.71 -29.68 -0.10
CA ARG A 10 3.48 -28.49 0.32
C ARG A 10 3.42 -27.38 -0.73
N THR A 11 3.45 -27.69 -2.01
CA THR A 11 3.32 -26.69 -3.08
C THR A 11 1.87 -26.17 -3.19
N ARG A 12 0.85 -26.97 -2.86
CA ARG A 12 -0.56 -26.53 -2.86
C ARG A 12 -0.92 -25.55 -1.73
N ARG A 13 -0.07 -25.40 -0.70
CA ARG A 13 -0.33 -24.54 0.48
C ARG A 13 0.55 -23.29 0.60
N ARG A 14 1.32 -22.91 -0.43
CA ARG A 14 2.05 -21.63 -0.41
C ARG A 14 1.14 -20.48 -0.82
N ARG A 15 0.08 -20.21 -0.03
CA ARG A 15 -0.70 -18.98 -0.16
C ARG A 15 0.25 -17.80 0.07
N SER A 16 0.44 -16.96 -0.94
CA SER A 16 1.07 -15.66 -0.75
C SER A 16 0.10 -14.76 0.02
N HIS A 17 0.45 -14.41 1.26
CA HIS A 17 -0.29 -13.40 2.04
C HIS A 17 0.14 -11.96 1.70
N HIS A 18 0.98 -11.75 0.69
CA HIS A 18 1.53 -10.42 0.40
C HIS A 18 0.49 -9.50 -0.26
N TRP A 19 -0.60 -10.04 -0.79
CA TRP A 19 -1.71 -9.28 -1.31
C TRP A 19 -2.36 -8.36 -0.26
N TYR A 20 -2.37 -8.74 1.03
CA TYR A 20 -2.90 -7.89 2.10
C TYR A 20 -2.10 -6.59 2.22
N TRP A 21 -0.77 -6.66 2.04
CA TRP A 21 0.09 -5.48 2.06
C TRP A 21 -0.13 -4.58 0.84
N VAL A 22 -0.45 -5.16 -0.31
CA VAL A 22 -0.86 -4.39 -1.50
C VAL A 22 -2.22 -3.72 -1.26
N ALA A 23 -3.17 -4.41 -0.62
CA ALA A 23 -4.48 -3.89 -0.24
C ALA A 23 -4.44 -2.83 0.88
N ALA A 24 -3.42 -2.88 1.73
CA ALA A 24 -3.21 -1.90 2.79
C ALA A 24 -3.03 -0.48 2.23
N ILE A 25 -2.40 -0.30 1.06
CA ILE A 25 -2.19 1.02 0.45
C ILE A 25 -3.51 1.77 0.22
N PRO A 26 -4.46 1.28 -0.61
CA PRO A 26 -5.71 1.99 -0.82
C PRO A 26 -6.58 2.03 0.45
N ALA A 27 -6.55 1.00 1.28
CA ALA A 27 -7.33 0.97 2.53
C ALA A 27 -6.87 2.06 3.52
N THR A 28 -5.56 2.17 3.75
CA THR A 28 -4.97 3.21 4.61
C THR A 28 -5.20 4.60 4.03
N PHE A 29 -5.14 4.76 2.71
CA PHE A 29 -5.46 6.04 2.06
C PHE A 29 -6.91 6.48 2.28
N LEU A 30 -7.87 5.55 2.13
CA LEU A 30 -9.29 5.84 2.39
C LEU A 30 -9.54 6.16 3.85
N LEU A 31 -8.92 5.40 4.77
CA LEU A 31 -9.00 5.69 6.20
C LEU A 31 -8.46 7.08 6.51
N TRP A 32 -7.34 7.46 5.89
CA TRP A 32 -6.77 8.80 6.03
C TRP A 32 -7.72 9.90 5.57
N LEU A 33 -8.29 9.78 4.37
CA LEU A 33 -9.27 10.73 3.85
C LEU A 33 -10.50 10.82 4.76
N ALA A 34 -10.97 9.69 5.29
CA ALA A 34 -12.07 9.66 6.25
C ALA A 34 -11.70 10.39 7.54
N THR A 35 -10.49 10.19 8.07
CA THR A 35 -10.02 10.92 9.26
C THR A 35 -9.88 12.42 9.02
N LEU A 36 -9.40 12.85 7.84
CA LEU A 36 -9.33 14.26 7.48
C LEU A 36 -10.72 14.89 7.32
N GLY A 37 -11.63 14.20 6.64
CA GLY A 37 -13.01 14.65 6.47
C GLY A 37 -13.72 14.77 7.82
N TRP A 38 -13.52 13.80 8.71
CA TRP A 38 -14.03 13.86 10.07
C TRP A 38 -13.44 15.03 10.85
N LEU A 39 -12.12 15.24 10.80
CA LEU A 39 -11.45 16.34 11.49
C LEU A 39 -11.96 17.70 10.99
N ALA A 40 -12.12 17.85 9.67
CA ALA A 40 -12.66 19.06 9.06
C ALA A 40 -14.09 19.33 9.54
N LEU A 41 -14.95 18.31 9.56
CA LEU A 41 -16.31 18.40 10.10
C LEU A 41 -16.27 18.78 11.59
N ALA A 42 -15.45 18.10 12.38
CA ALA A 42 -15.34 18.35 13.81
C ALA A 42 -14.89 19.79 14.11
N SER A 43 -13.92 20.31 13.35
CA SER A 43 -13.43 21.69 13.50
C SER A 43 -14.46 22.77 13.19
N SER A 44 -15.56 22.44 12.50
CA SER A 44 -16.65 23.38 12.24
C SER A 44 -17.57 23.61 13.44
N TRP A 45 -17.50 22.74 14.47
CA TRP A 45 -18.22 22.92 15.72
C TRP A 45 -17.36 23.68 16.73
N GLU A 46 -17.89 24.77 17.29
CA GLU A 46 -17.20 25.62 18.30
C GLU A 46 -16.72 24.83 19.54
N ALA A 47 -17.36 23.70 19.86
CA ALA A 47 -16.97 22.82 20.96
C ALA A 47 -15.62 22.11 20.75
N PHE A 48 -15.12 22.07 19.51
CA PHE A 48 -13.90 21.38 19.13
C PHE A 48 -12.84 22.38 18.64
N GLY A 49 -12.27 23.13 19.59
CA GLY A 49 -11.15 24.05 19.34
C GLY A 49 -9.85 23.29 19.07
N PHE A 50 -9.72 22.67 17.89
CA PHE A 50 -8.47 22.05 17.46
C PHE A 50 -7.51 23.13 16.95
N GLY A 51 -6.47 23.46 17.73
CA GLY A 51 -5.36 24.28 17.24
C GLY A 51 -4.52 23.54 16.19
N GLY A 52 -3.87 24.28 15.28
CA GLY A 52 -3.07 23.71 14.18
C GLY A 52 -2.02 22.67 14.61
N ASN A 53 -1.43 22.84 15.79
CA ASN A 53 -0.41 21.92 16.33
C ASN A 53 -0.94 20.50 16.61
N THR A 54 -2.22 20.33 16.95
CA THR A 54 -2.80 19.00 17.23
C THR A 54 -2.94 18.17 15.96
N VAL A 55 -3.17 18.85 14.82
CA VAL A 55 -3.26 18.23 13.50
C VAL A 55 -1.89 17.76 13.02
N GLU A 56 -0.84 18.57 13.24
CA GLU A 56 0.54 18.23 12.88
C GLU A 56 1.08 17.02 13.67
N LEU A 57 0.83 16.96 14.98
CA LEU A 57 1.24 15.82 15.82
C LEU A 57 0.63 14.49 15.34
N SER A 58 -0.64 14.52 14.94
CA SER A 58 -1.34 13.34 14.42
C SER A 58 -0.76 12.88 13.09
N LEU A 59 -0.36 13.82 12.22
CA LEU A 59 0.27 13.52 10.94
C LEU A 59 1.69 12.96 11.09
N VAL A 60 2.45 13.41 12.09
CA VAL A 60 3.80 12.85 12.36
C VAL A 60 3.70 11.42 12.89
N VAL A 61 2.80 11.16 13.86
CA VAL A 61 2.60 9.82 14.43
C VAL A 61 2.10 8.84 13.39
N LEU A 62 1.18 9.27 12.52
CA LEU A 62 0.71 8.45 11.40
C LEU A 62 1.75 8.34 10.28
N GLY A 63 2.68 9.29 10.14
CA GLY A 63 3.68 9.30 9.06
C GLY A 63 4.54 8.03 9.00
N VAL A 64 4.90 7.45 10.16
CA VAL A 64 5.72 6.23 10.22
C VAL A 64 5.04 5.03 9.54
N PRO A 65 3.78 4.66 9.88
CA PRO A 65 3.03 3.65 9.14
C PRO A 65 2.98 3.89 7.62
N PHE A 66 2.79 5.14 7.18
CA PHE A 66 2.69 5.43 5.75
C PHE A 66 4.04 5.26 5.05
N VAL A 67 5.11 5.79 5.63
CA VAL A 67 6.47 5.61 5.09
C VAL A 67 6.81 4.12 5.00
N PHE A 68 6.49 3.34 6.03
CA PHE A 68 6.68 1.89 6.01
C PHE A 68 5.89 1.23 4.88
N LEU A 69 4.60 1.54 4.75
CA LEU A 69 3.76 0.98 3.70
C LEU A 69 4.30 1.33 2.30
N THR A 70 4.66 2.59 2.06
CA THR A 70 5.24 3.01 0.77
C THR A 70 6.57 2.34 0.49
N ALA A 71 7.43 2.16 1.49
CA ALA A 71 8.73 1.48 1.33
C ALA A 71 8.58 -0.03 1.10
N TYR A 72 7.62 -0.67 1.77
CA TYR A 72 7.37 -2.11 1.66
C TYR A 72 6.55 -2.48 0.42
N PHE A 73 5.76 -1.55 -0.13
CA PHE A 73 4.86 -1.77 -1.25
C PHE A 73 5.49 -2.44 -2.48
N PRO A 74 6.69 -2.05 -2.97
CA PRO A 74 7.32 -2.69 -4.12
C PRO A 74 7.64 -4.16 -3.86
N LEU A 75 8.09 -4.48 -2.64
CA LEU A 75 8.40 -5.84 -2.22
C LEU A 75 7.12 -6.68 -2.11
N ALA A 76 6.04 -6.11 -1.56
CA ALA A 76 4.74 -6.77 -1.50
C ALA A 76 4.22 -7.13 -2.90
N VAL A 77 4.30 -6.18 -3.84
CA VAL A 77 3.90 -6.38 -5.23
C VAL A 77 4.78 -7.44 -5.91
N TYR A 78 6.10 -7.40 -5.72
CA TYR A 78 7.00 -8.42 -6.27
C TYR A 78 6.61 -9.84 -5.83
N ARG A 79 6.42 -10.02 -4.52
CA ARG A 79 6.10 -11.33 -3.91
C ARG A 79 4.74 -11.84 -4.34
N ASP A 80 3.74 -10.96 -4.45
CA ASP A 80 2.43 -11.35 -4.93
C ASP A 80 2.42 -11.61 -6.45
N ALA A 81 3.12 -10.81 -7.24
CA ALA A 81 3.20 -10.99 -8.69
C ALA A 81 3.91 -12.30 -9.07
N ASP A 82 4.99 -12.68 -8.36
CA ASP A 82 5.65 -13.97 -8.55
C ASP A 82 4.71 -15.14 -8.22
N TYR A 83 3.88 -15.00 -7.19
CA TYR A 83 2.85 -15.98 -6.87
C TYR A 83 1.78 -16.06 -7.97
N VAL A 84 1.23 -14.92 -8.41
CA VAL A 84 0.21 -14.85 -9.46
C VAL A 84 0.74 -15.44 -10.77
N ASN A 85 1.96 -15.09 -11.16
CA ASN A 85 2.60 -15.57 -12.38
C ASN A 85 2.73 -17.11 -12.40
N ARG A 86 2.96 -17.74 -11.24
CA ARG A 86 3.07 -19.19 -11.12
C ARG A 86 1.73 -19.92 -11.02
N THR A 87 0.65 -19.22 -10.63
CA THR A 87 -0.63 -19.86 -10.23
C THR A 87 -1.80 -19.53 -11.13
N SER A 88 -1.85 -18.34 -11.72
CA SER A 88 -3.01 -17.86 -12.48
C SER A 88 -3.25 -18.66 -13.76
N GLY A 89 -2.18 -19.00 -14.48
CA GLY A 89 -2.25 -19.56 -15.84
C GLY A 89 -2.89 -18.64 -16.90
N LYS A 90 -3.55 -17.54 -16.51
CA LYS A 90 -4.27 -16.59 -17.38
C LYS A 90 -3.65 -15.20 -17.39
N TRP A 91 -3.16 -14.74 -16.24
CA TRP A 91 -2.42 -13.48 -16.11
C TRP A 91 -1.03 -13.77 -15.57
N ALA A 92 -0.02 -13.43 -16.37
CA ALA A 92 1.39 -13.69 -16.09
C ALA A 92 2.14 -12.36 -15.90
N PRO A 93 1.92 -11.64 -14.78
CA PRO A 93 2.64 -10.40 -14.53
C PRO A 93 4.14 -10.69 -14.34
N GLU A 94 5.00 -10.00 -15.08
CA GLU A 94 6.44 -10.03 -14.82
C GLU A 94 6.72 -9.39 -13.45
N PRO A 95 7.19 -10.15 -12.44
CA PRO A 95 7.26 -9.65 -11.06
C PRO A 95 8.15 -8.43 -10.91
N MET A 96 9.27 -8.39 -11.64
CA MET A 96 10.22 -7.28 -11.59
C MET A 96 9.62 -5.99 -12.16
N ARG A 97 8.92 -6.05 -13.31
CA ARG A 97 8.28 -4.87 -13.90
C ARG A 97 7.22 -4.28 -13.00
N MET A 98 6.39 -5.15 -12.39
CA MET A 98 5.35 -4.70 -11.46
C MET A 98 5.95 -4.08 -10.19
N ALA A 99 7.03 -4.67 -9.66
CA ALA A 99 7.73 -4.11 -8.50
C ALA A 99 8.36 -2.75 -8.81
N LEU A 100 8.96 -2.58 -9.99
CA LEU A 100 9.52 -1.29 -10.42
C LEU A 100 8.42 -0.23 -10.59
N ALA A 101 7.28 -0.59 -11.18
CA ALA A 101 6.13 0.30 -11.30
C ALA A 101 5.59 0.71 -9.91
N ALA A 102 5.47 -0.25 -8.98
CA ALA A 102 5.11 0.02 -7.59
C ALA A 102 6.12 0.93 -6.87
N GLY A 103 7.40 0.84 -7.23
CA GLY A 103 8.49 1.66 -6.73
C GLY A 103 8.37 3.15 -7.06
N LEU A 104 7.58 3.53 -8.06
CA LEU A 104 7.39 4.95 -8.43
C LEU A 104 6.86 5.80 -7.27
N GLY A 105 5.97 5.24 -6.45
CA GLY A 105 5.47 5.94 -5.26
C GLY A 105 6.57 6.27 -4.25
N LEU A 106 7.50 5.33 -4.02
CA LEU A 106 8.65 5.54 -3.13
C LEU A 106 9.61 6.59 -3.72
N VAL A 107 9.87 6.54 -5.03
CA VAL A 107 10.72 7.53 -5.70
C VAL A 107 10.12 8.94 -5.56
N VAL A 108 8.83 9.09 -5.84
CA VAL A 108 8.13 10.38 -5.70
C VAL A 108 8.13 10.86 -4.25
N MET A 109 7.94 9.97 -3.28
CA MET A 109 8.04 10.31 -1.85
C MET A 109 9.38 10.94 -1.51
N ILE A 110 10.49 10.37 -2.00
CA ILE A 110 11.83 10.89 -1.76
C ILE A 110 12.05 12.20 -2.53
N LEU A 111 11.66 12.25 -3.80
CA LEU A 111 11.82 13.43 -4.65
C LEU A 111 11.02 14.64 -4.17
N VAL A 112 9.90 14.45 -3.48
CA VAL A 112 9.13 15.55 -2.88
C VAL A 112 9.56 15.80 -1.43
N GLY A 113 9.77 14.73 -0.66
CA GLY A 113 10.09 14.82 0.77
C GLY A 113 11.45 15.45 1.03
N VAL A 114 12.50 15.06 0.30
CA VAL A 114 13.85 15.59 0.51
C VAL A 114 13.92 17.09 0.23
N PRO A 115 13.46 17.63 -0.91
CA PRO A 115 13.41 19.07 -1.14
C PRO A 115 12.56 19.82 -0.11
N SER A 116 11.44 19.22 0.33
CA SER A 116 10.57 19.85 1.34
C SER A 116 11.33 20.23 2.62
N LEU A 117 12.30 19.40 3.03
CA LEU A 117 13.17 19.68 4.18
C LEU A 117 14.07 20.92 3.96
N PHE A 118 14.54 21.16 2.74
CA PHE A 118 15.40 22.29 2.41
C PHE A 118 14.63 23.60 2.20
N PHE A 119 13.35 23.52 1.81
CA PHE A 119 12.49 24.68 1.59
C PHE A 119 11.62 25.04 2.82
N GLY A 120 11.78 24.35 3.95
CA GLY A 120 10.98 24.59 5.15
C GLY A 120 9.51 24.20 5.00
N LEU A 121 9.20 23.28 4.08
CA LEU A 121 7.85 22.74 3.87
C LEU A 121 7.59 21.55 4.81
N PRO A 122 6.32 21.24 5.12
CA PRO A 122 5.97 20.07 5.92
C PRO A 122 6.53 18.77 5.31
N PRO A 123 7.23 17.92 6.09
CA PRO A 123 7.79 16.65 5.60
C PRO A 123 6.71 15.66 5.15
N THR A 124 5.46 15.87 5.59
CA THR A 124 4.28 15.10 5.21
C THR A 124 3.98 15.20 3.71
N TYR A 125 4.41 16.25 3.01
CA TYR A 125 4.19 16.42 1.57
C TYR A 125 4.79 15.29 0.76
N GLY A 126 5.98 14.81 1.13
CA GLY A 126 6.59 13.64 0.50
C GLY A 126 5.73 12.39 0.65
N VAL A 127 5.27 12.13 1.88
CA VAL A 127 4.44 10.96 2.21
C VAL A 127 3.12 10.98 1.42
N VAL A 128 2.45 12.13 1.39
CA VAL A 128 1.20 12.31 0.63
C VAL A 128 1.44 12.08 -0.86
N ALA A 129 2.48 12.69 -1.44
CA ALA A 129 2.80 12.54 -2.86
C ALA A 129 3.08 11.07 -3.24
N GLY A 130 3.84 10.35 -2.40
CA GLY A 130 4.11 8.94 -2.62
C GLY A 130 2.85 8.07 -2.60
N PHE A 131 1.92 8.34 -1.67
CA PHE A 131 0.65 7.62 -1.59
C PHE A 131 -0.27 7.91 -2.78
N VAL A 132 -0.40 9.18 -3.18
CA VAL A 132 -1.20 9.59 -4.34
C VAL A 132 -0.76 8.86 -5.61
N VAL A 133 0.55 8.60 -5.77
CA VAL A 133 1.08 7.82 -6.89
C VAL A 133 0.90 6.32 -6.70
N SER A 134 1.03 5.81 -5.47
CA SER A 134 0.94 4.37 -5.17
C SER A 134 -0.49 3.83 -5.29
N VAL A 135 -1.50 4.61 -4.91
CA VAL A 135 -2.90 4.19 -4.80
C VAL A 135 -3.50 3.75 -6.15
N PRO A 136 -3.39 4.52 -7.26
CA PRO A 136 -3.92 4.09 -8.56
C PRO A 136 -3.30 2.77 -9.04
N PHE A 137 -1.99 2.60 -8.85
CA PHE A 137 -1.31 1.35 -9.21
C PHE A 137 -1.78 0.19 -8.34
N ALA A 138 -1.90 0.37 -7.02
CA ALA A 138 -2.41 -0.66 -6.11
C ALA A 138 -3.84 -1.09 -6.48
N ALA A 139 -4.72 -0.13 -6.77
CA ALA A 139 -6.09 -0.39 -7.18
C ALA A 139 -6.15 -1.16 -8.51
N TYR A 140 -5.36 -0.73 -9.51
CA TYR A 140 -5.22 -1.43 -10.79
C TYR A 140 -4.76 -2.88 -10.60
N TYR A 141 -3.67 -3.07 -9.84
CA TYR A 141 -3.08 -4.38 -9.62
C TYR A 141 -4.05 -5.33 -8.90
N LEU A 142 -4.73 -4.86 -7.85
CA LEU A 142 -5.71 -5.66 -7.11
C LEU A 142 -6.93 -6.01 -7.95
N SER A 143 -7.39 -5.08 -8.81
CA SER A 143 -8.47 -5.35 -9.77
C SER A 143 -8.08 -6.49 -10.71
N LYS A 144 -6.88 -6.41 -11.32
CA LYS A 144 -6.39 -7.47 -12.21
C LYS A 144 -6.21 -8.80 -11.50
N ARG A 145 -5.69 -8.77 -10.27
CA ARG A 145 -5.55 -9.97 -9.44
C ARG A 145 -6.90 -10.63 -9.17
N ARG A 146 -7.92 -9.83 -8.80
CA ARG A 146 -9.28 -10.31 -8.53
C ARG A 146 -9.88 -11.03 -9.73
N GLU A 147 -9.71 -10.48 -10.94
CA GLU A 147 -10.22 -11.07 -12.19
C GLU A 147 -9.60 -12.44 -12.52
N HIS A 148 -8.34 -12.66 -12.16
CA HIS A 148 -7.57 -13.81 -12.69
C HIS A 148 -7.22 -14.89 -11.65
N VAL A 149 -7.14 -14.53 -10.37
CA VAL A 149 -6.73 -15.45 -9.28
C VAL A 149 -7.77 -15.47 -8.16
N GLY A 150 -8.74 -14.55 -8.18
CA GLY A 150 -9.68 -14.36 -7.08
C GLY A 150 -9.03 -13.68 -5.86
N ILE A 151 -9.87 -13.20 -4.96
CA ILE A 151 -9.47 -12.80 -3.61
C ILE A 151 -9.76 -14.03 -2.74
N PRO A 152 -8.83 -14.49 -1.87
CA PRO A 152 -9.13 -15.65 -1.02
C PRO A 152 -10.42 -15.42 -0.22
N ASP A 153 -11.33 -16.39 -0.23
CA ASP A 153 -12.65 -16.31 0.44
C ASP A 153 -12.57 -16.20 1.97
N VAL A 154 -11.36 -16.33 2.54
CA VAL A 154 -11.10 -16.24 3.98
C VAL A 154 -9.88 -15.35 4.25
N PRO A 155 -9.96 -14.40 5.20
CA PRO A 155 -8.82 -13.58 5.62
C PRO A 155 -7.72 -14.34 6.40
N TRP A 156 -7.78 -15.68 6.48
CA TRP A 156 -6.84 -16.54 7.21
C TRP A 156 -6.72 -17.93 6.57
#